data_AF-A0A8H6JWX9-F1
#
_entry.id   AF-A0A8H6JWX9-F1
#
_cell.length_a   1.000
_cell.length_b   1.000
_cell.length_c   1.000
_cell.angle_alpha   90.00
_cell.angle_beta   90.00
_cell.angle_gamma   90.00
#
_symmetry.space_group_name_H-M   'P 1'
#
loop_
_entity.id
_entity.type
_entity.pdbx_description
1 polymer ?
#
loop_
_entity_poly.entity_id
_entity_poly.type
_entity_poly.pdbx_seq_one_letter_code
_entity_poly.pdbx_strand_id
1 'polypeptide(L)'
;MSTTDYSQIATPKAAYADFCLIPVGTGSVSVAAEVAEVQRLLAASGLNYTMHSAGTTVEGSWDDVFRVIGQAHSLVHARGVVRIQSSMRVGTRTDKAQTAEDKVKRVEGILAQSS
;
A
#
# COMPACT_ATOMS: atom_id res chain seq x y z
N MET A 1 35.61 -9.45 -11.68
CA MET A 1 34.29 -9.26 -11.04
C MET A 1 33.59 -8.18 -11.83
N SER A 2 32.41 -8.45 -12.39
CA SER A 2 31.61 -7.42 -13.05
C SER A 2 31.22 -6.38 -12.01
N THR A 3 31.57 -5.11 -12.22
CA THR A 3 31.09 -4.01 -11.39
C THR A 3 29.59 -3.86 -11.60
N THR A 4 28.80 -4.01 -10.54
CA THR A 4 27.35 -3.77 -10.60
C THR A 4 27.11 -2.28 -10.83
N ASP A 5 26.45 -1.93 -11.92
CA ASP A 5 25.95 -0.57 -12.15
C ASP A 5 24.65 -0.39 -11.35
N TYR A 6 24.76 0.29 -10.20
CA TYR A 6 23.62 0.56 -9.33
C TYR A 6 22.54 1.43 -9.97
N SER A 7 22.83 2.15 -11.07
CA SER A 7 21.83 2.98 -11.77
C SER A 7 20.86 2.19 -12.64
N GLN A 8 21.17 0.93 -12.93
CA GLN A 8 20.42 0.07 -13.85
C GLN A 8 19.68 -1.08 -13.15
N ILE A 9 19.63 -1.08 -11.81
CA ILE A 9 18.93 -2.13 -11.06
C ILE A 9 17.42 -1.93 -11.20
N ALA A 10 16.75 -2.89 -11.83
CA ALA A 10 15.30 -2.88 -12.01
C ALA A 10 14.54 -3.11 -10.69
N THR A 11 13.34 -2.53 -10.59
CA THR A 11 12.40 -2.79 -9.50
C THR A 11 11.71 -4.15 -9.67
N PRO A 12 11.20 -4.75 -8.58
CA PRO A 12 10.43 -5.99 -8.67
C PRO A 12 9.17 -5.83 -9.54
N LYS A 13 8.84 -6.87 -10.33
CA LYS A 13 7.66 -6.84 -11.21
C LYS A 13 6.33 -6.69 -10.49
N ALA A 14 6.24 -7.16 -9.24
CA ALA A 14 5.04 -7.11 -8.43
C ALA A 14 5.36 -6.89 -6.96
N ALA A 15 4.45 -6.22 -6.26
CA ALA A 15 4.52 -5.96 -4.84
C ALA A 15 3.12 -5.92 -4.23
N TYR A 16 3.06 -6.21 -2.93
CA TYR A 16 1.94 -5.79 -2.08
C TYR A 16 2.51 -4.84 -1.03
N ALA A 17 1.80 -3.74 -0.77
CA ALA A 17 2.16 -2.77 0.25
C ALA A 17 0.96 -2.50 1.15
N ASP A 18 1.12 -2.79 2.43
CA ASP A 18 0.20 -2.35 3.47
C ASP A 18 0.69 -1.00 4.00
N PHE A 19 -0.06 0.07 3.73
CA PHE A 19 0.31 1.43 4.12
C PHE A 19 -0.74 2.08 5.02
N CYS A 20 -0.25 2.90 5.95
CA CYS A 20 -1.03 3.71 6.86
C CYS A 20 -0.61 5.17 6.66
N LEU A 21 -1.51 6.00 6.13
CA LEU A 21 -1.29 7.41 5.84
C LEU A 21 -1.91 8.28 6.94
N ILE A 22 -1.10 9.11 7.59
CA ILE A 22 -1.50 9.91 8.74
C ILE A 22 -1.24 11.40 8.44
N PRO A 23 -2.30 12.21 8.25
CA PRO A 23 -2.21 13.68 8.28
C PRO A 23 -1.71 14.17 9.64
N VAL A 24 -0.76 15.12 9.64
CA VAL A 24 -0.17 15.69 10.87
C VAL A 24 -0.42 17.18 10.92
N GLY A 25 -0.84 17.68 12.08
CA GLY A 25 -0.99 19.12 12.32
C GLY A 25 -2.23 19.73 11.66
N THR A 26 -3.30 18.95 11.49
CA THR A 26 -4.57 19.40 10.87
C THR A 26 -5.43 20.28 11.78
N GLY A 27 -5.09 20.39 13.08
CA GLY A 27 -5.92 21.05 14.08
C GLY A 27 -7.18 20.26 14.49
N SER A 28 -7.38 19.07 13.92
CA SER A 28 -8.47 18.14 14.24
C SER A 28 -7.90 16.76 14.60
N VAL A 29 -8.55 16.06 15.53
CA VAL A 29 -8.20 14.67 15.87
C VAL A 29 -8.66 13.69 14.79
N SER A 30 -9.77 14.00 14.11
CA SER A 30 -10.31 13.13 13.06
C SER A 30 -9.62 13.41 11.72
N VAL A 31 -9.27 12.32 11.04
CA VAL A 31 -8.65 12.29 9.69
C VAL A 31 -9.49 11.49 8.69
N ALA A 32 -10.72 11.14 9.06
CA ALA A 32 -11.55 10.22 8.28
C ALA A 32 -11.91 10.76 6.89
N ALA A 33 -12.05 12.08 6.74
CA ALA A 33 -12.36 12.71 5.46
C ALA A 33 -11.20 12.53 4.46
N GLU A 34 -9.97 12.73 4.92
CA GLU A 34 -8.75 12.54 4.11
C GLU A 34 -8.59 11.07 3.71
N VAL A 35 -8.78 10.15 4.68
CA VAL A 35 -8.72 8.71 4.41
C VAL A 35 -9.79 8.28 3.40
N ALA A 36 -11.01 8.83 3.48
CA ALA A 36 -12.07 8.54 2.53
C ALA A 36 -11.70 8.97 1.09
N GLU A 37 -11.03 10.11 0.90
CA GLU A 37 -10.54 10.50 -0.43
C GLU A 37 -9.46 9.55 -0.95
N VAL A 38 -8.55 9.09 -0.08
CA VAL A 38 -7.55 8.08 -0.45
C VAL A 38 -8.21 6.78 -0.91
N GLN A 39 -9.30 6.35 -0.26
CA GLN A 39 -10.05 5.17 -0.70
C GLN A 39 -10.73 5.37 -2.06
N ARG A 40 -11.25 6.57 -2.36
CA ARG A 40 -11.80 6.87 -3.69
C ARG A 40 -10.72 6.87 -4.77
N LEU A 41 -9.54 7.40 -4.46
CA LEU A 41 -8.38 7.32 -5.37
C LEU A 41 -8.00 5.87 -5.66
N LEU A 42 -7.92 5.01 -4.64
CA LEU A 42 -7.61 3.59 -4.82
C LEU A 42 -8.67 2.89 -5.66
N ALA A 43 -9.96 3.15 -5.41
CA ALA A 43 -11.05 2.64 -6.25
C ALA A 43 -10.92 3.05 -7.71
N ALA A 44 -10.56 4.31 -7.98
CA ALA A 44 -10.37 4.84 -9.32
C ALA A 44 -9.08 4.32 -10.00
N SER A 45 -8.10 3.82 -9.24
CA SER A 45 -6.81 3.36 -9.76
C SER A 45 -6.90 2.04 -10.53
N GLY A 46 -7.93 1.23 -10.28
CA GLY A 46 -8.07 -0.13 -10.82
C GLY A 46 -7.13 -1.17 -10.21
N LEU A 47 -6.32 -0.80 -9.21
CA LEU A 47 -5.47 -1.75 -8.47
C LEU A 47 -6.32 -2.59 -7.50
N ASN A 48 -5.84 -3.80 -7.19
CA ASN A 48 -6.44 -4.58 -6.12
C ASN A 48 -6.07 -3.94 -4.77
N TYR A 49 -7.05 -3.74 -3.89
CA TYR A 49 -6.79 -3.19 -2.57
C TYR A 49 -7.81 -3.66 -1.55
N THR A 50 -7.39 -3.70 -0.29
CA THR A 50 -8.23 -4.07 0.86
C THR A 50 -7.99 -3.07 1.99
N MET A 51 -9.03 -2.31 2.35
CA MET A 51 -9.03 -1.43 3.51
C MET A 51 -9.26 -2.23 4.80
N HIS A 52 -8.58 -1.85 5.87
CA HIS A 52 -8.82 -2.36 7.22
C HIS A 52 -8.62 -1.24 8.26
N SER A 53 -8.83 -1.54 9.53
CA SER A 53 -8.83 -0.56 10.63
C SER A 53 -7.52 0.22 10.81
N ALA A 54 -6.40 -0.33 10.34
CA ALA A 54 -5.05 0.21 10.59
C ALA A 54 -4.33 0.68 9.32
N GLY A 55 -4.99 0.64 8.15
CA GLY A 55 -4.33 0.96 6.89
C GLY A 55 -5.07 0.41 5.68
N THR A 56 -4.35 0.31 4.57
CA THR A 56 -4.86 -0.26 3.34
C THR A 56 -3.74 -1.05 2.67
N THR A 57 -4.04 -2.30 2.35
CA THR A 57 -3.17 -3.12 1.53
C THR A 57 -3.50 -2.90 0.07
N VAL A 58 -2.51 -2.52 -0.75
CA VAL A 58 -2.63 -2.36 -2.21
C VAL A 58 -1.64 -3.29 -2.91
N GLU A 59 -2.05 -3.83 -4.06
CA GLU A 59 -1.31 -4.83 -4.80
C GLU A 59 -1.24 -4.49 -6.28
N GLY A 60 -0.09 -4.78 -6.91
CA GLY A 60 0.13 -4.50 -8.32
C GLY A 60 1.60 -4.56 -8.70
N SER A 61 1.98 -3.85 -9.76
CA SER A 61 3.39 -3.62 -10.06
C SER A 61 4.03 -2.74 -8.98
N TRP A 62 5.34 -2.86 -8.77
CA TRP A 62 6.04 -1.98 -7.82
C TRP A 62 5.77 -0.50 -8.14
N ASP A 63 5.91 -0.13 -9.41
CA ASP A 63 5.78 1.26 -9.84
C ASP A 63 4.34 1.77 -9.67
N ASP A 64 3.31 0.97 -9.99
CA ASP A 64 1.92 1.39 -9.82
C ASP A 64 1.52 1.52 -8.34
N VAL A 65 1.97 0.58 -7.50
CA VAL A 65 1.72 0.61 -6.05
C VAL A 65 2.31 1.89 -5.44
N PHE A 66 3.58 2.18 -5.69
CA PHE A 66 4.22 3.36 -5.11
C PHE A 66 3.76 4.66 -5.77
N ARG A 67 3.36 4.62 -7.05
CA ARG A 67 2.72 5.75 -7.73
C ARG A 67 1.40 6.11 -7.07
N VAL A 68 0.50 5.15 -6.81
CA VAL A 68 -0.79 5.46 -6.19
C VAL A 68 -0.65 5.93 -4.73
N ILE A 69 0.33 5.40 -3.98
CA ILE A 69 0.66 5.88 -2.64
C ILE A 69 1.17 7.33 -2.70
N GLY A 70 2.04 7.66 -3.66
CA GLY A 70 2.48 9.04 -3.90
C GLY A 70 1.32 9.97 -4.27
N GLN A 71 0.40 9.52 -5.13
CA GLN A 71 -0.81 10.26 -5.48
C GLN A 71 -1.72 10.48 -4.27
N ALA A 72 -1.81 9.52 -3.35
CA ALA A 72 -2.56 9.66 -2.11
C ALA A 72 -2.00 10.80 -1.24
N HIS A 73 -0.67 10.93 -1.16
CA HIS A 73 -0.03 12.07 -0.49
C HIS A 73 -0.39 13.40 -1.17
N SER A 74 -0.24 13.49 -2.50
CA SER A 74 -0.57 14.70 -3.25
C SER A 74 -2.04 15.10 -3.10
N LEU A 75 -2.95 14.12 -3.11
CA LEU A 75 -4.39 14.33 -2.92
C LEU A 75 -4.70 14.93 -1.54
N VAL A 76 -4.08 14.39 -0.49
CA VAL A 76 -4.28 14.90 0.88
C VAL A 76 -3.65 16.28 1.04
N HIS A 77 -2.48 16.54 0.43
CA HIS A 77 -1.89 17.88 0.39
C HIS A 77 -2.77 18.91 -0.31
N ALA A 78 -3.45 18.54 -1.40
CA ALA A 78 -4.38 19.42 -2.11
C ALA A 78 -5.57 19.88 -1.25
N ARG A 79 -5.83 19.22 -0.12
CA ARG A 79 -6.85 19.57 0.87
C ARG A 79 -6.36 20.50 1.98
N GLY A 80 -5.12 21.00 1.87
CA GLY A 80 -4.53 21.93 2.84
C GLY A 80 -3.76 21.26 3.97
N VAL A 81 -3.63 19.93 3.99
CA VAL A 81 -2.77 19.22 4.94
C VAL A 81 -1.31 19.49 4.58
N VAL A 82 -0.57 20.15 5.48
CA VAL A 82 0.82 20.54 5.20
C VAL A 82 1.80 19.37 5.37
N ARG A 83 1.51 18.43 6.28
CA ARG A 83 2.40 17.32 6.60
C ARG A 83 1.65 15.99 6.63
N ILE A 84 2.23 14.99 6.00
CA ILE A 84 1.74 13.61 6.01
C ILE A 84 2.88 12.71 6.46
N GLN A 85 2.60 11.82 7.40
CA GLN A 85 3.49 10.73 7.76
C GLN A 85 2.83 9.42 7.35
N SER A 86 3.55 8.61 6.58
CA SER A 86 3.09 7.28 6.24
C SER A 86 4.02 6.24 6.81
N SER A 87 3.45 5.12 7.26
CA SER A 87 4.21 3.90 7.55
C SER A 87 3.72 2.79 6.65
N MET A 88 4.61 1.90 6.22
CA MET A 88 4.22 0.80 5.34
C MET A 88 5.09 -0.43 5.51
N ARG A 89 4.49 -1.59 5.28
CA ARG A 89 5.17 -2.87 5.08
C ARG A 89 4.96 -3.29 3.64
N VAL A 90 6.05 -3.49 2.91
CA VAL A 90 6.03 -3.95 1.53
C VAL A 90 6.69 -5.31 1.44
N GLY A 91 6.17 -6.18 0.57
CA GLY A 91 6.84 -7.44 0.24
C GLY A 91 6.76 -7.77 -1.23
N THR A 92 7.78 -8.50 -1.66
CA THR A 92 7.95 -8.99 -3.03
C THR A 92 8.46 -10.42 -2.96
N ARG A 93 8.21 -11.20 -4.01
CA ARG A 93 8.68 -12.59 -4.12
C ARG A 93 8.87 -12.96 -5.59
N THR A 94 9.75 -13.92 -5.85
CA THR A 94 10.10 -14.35 -7.22
C THR A 94 9.63 -15.76 -7.57
N ASP A 95 9.18 -16.53 -6.58
CA ASP A 95 8.84 -17.94 -6.72
C ASP A 95 7.38 -18.20 -7.13
N LYS A 96 6.44 -17.31 -6.79
CA LYS A 96 5.03 -17.40 -7.21
C LYS A 96 4.29 -16.06 -7.15
N ALA A 97 3.23 -15.93 -7.94
CA ALA A 97 2.23 -14.89 -7.73
C ALA A 97 1.36 -15.26 -6.52
N GLN A 98 1.09 -14.30 -5.65
CA GLN A 98 0.23 -14.49 -4.48
C GLN A 98 -0.34 -13.15 -4.02
N THR A 99 -1.66 -13.10 -3.83
CA THR A 99 -2.34 -11.92 -3.28
C THR A 99 -2.32 -11.89 -1.75
N ALA A 100 -2.71 -10.77 -1.15
CA ALA A 100 -2.93 -10.62 0.27
C ALA A 100 -4.06 -11.55 0.75
N GLU A 101 -5.12 -11.69 -0.05
CA GLU A 101 -6.23 -12.61 0.25
C GLU A 101 -5.76 -14.07 0.29
N ASP A 102 -4.91 -14.49 -0.67
CA ASP A 102 -4.36 -15.85 -0.69
C ASP A 102 -3.51 -16.16 0.55
N LYS A 103 -2.85 -15.14 1.12
CA LYS A 103 -2.10 -15.29 2.37
C LYS A 103 -3.02 -15.53 3.56
N VAL A 104 -4.12 -14.78 3.64
CA VAL A 104 -5.12 -14.94 4.69
C VAL A 104 -5.78 -16.32 4.58
N LYS A 105 -6.27 -16.68 3.39
CA LYS A 105 -6.87 -18.00 3.11
C LYS A 105 -5.95 -19.16 3.49
N ARG A 106 -4.64 -19.03 3.23
CA ARG A 106 -3.67 -20.07 3.61
C ARG A 106 -3.61 -20.28 5.12
N VAL A 107 -3.64 -19.21 5.91
CA VAL A 107 -3.63 -19.28 7.38
C VAL A 107 -4.96 -19.84 7.89
N GLU A 108 -6.09 -19.33 7.39
CA GLU A 108 -7.43 -19.82 7.75
C GLU A 108 -7.58 -21.33 7.49
N GLY A 109 -7.07 -21.81 6.35
CA GLY A 109 -7.07 -23.25 6.05
C GLY A 109 -6.26 -24.10 7.03
N ILE A 110 -5.21 -23.55 7.66
CA ILE A 110 -4.46 -24.25 8.73
C ILE A 110 -5.26 -24.26 10.02
N LEU A 111 -5.87 -23.12 10.37
CA LEU A 111 -6.67 -22.98 11.60
C LEU A 111 -7.87 -23.93 11.59
N ALA A 112 -8.54 -24.08 10.43
CA ALA A 112 -9.68 -24.98 10.27
C ALA A 112 -9.32 -26.47 10.41
N GLN A 113 -8.06 -26.86 10.19
CA GLN A 113 -7.59 -28.23 10.40
C GLN A 113 -7.22 -28.53 11.86
N SER A 114 -7.10 -27.48 12.67
CA SER A 114 -6.73 -27.56 14.09
C SER A 114 -7.94 -27.46 15.02
N SER A 115 -9.16 -27.45 14.44
CA SER A 115 -10.46 -27.44 15.12
C SER A 115 -11.16 -28.77 14.87
#